data_AF-A0AAP9DQD2-F1
#
_entry.id   AF-A0AAP9DQD2-F1
#
_cell.length_a   1.000
_cell.length_b   1.000
_cell.length_c   1.000
_cell.angle_alpha   90.00
_cell.angle_beta   90.00
_cell.angle_gamma   90.00
#
_symmetry.space_group_name_H-M   'P 1'
#
loop_
_entity.id
_entity.type
_entity.pdbx_description
1 polymer ?
#
loop_
_entity_poly.entity_id
_entity_poly.type
_entity_poly.pdbx_seq_one_letter_code
_entity_poly.pdbx_strand_id
1 'polypeptide(L)'
;MKWVNIRDVYPERWVLVEALAAHSNNHKRTIEEMSVICEYDNPKYAWASYKKLHRSEPARELYVFYTGNECIEVIEQPFSGIRGLQ
;
A
#
# COMPACT_ATOMS: atom_id res chain seq x y z
N MET A 1 5.28 6.88 -9.91
CA MET A 1 5.18 8.26 -9.37
C MET A 1 5.65 8.29 -7.92
N LYS A 2 6.22 9.43 -7.47
CA LYS A 2 6.67 9.61 -6.08
C LYS A 2 5.49 9.95 -5.15
N TRP A 3 5.61 9.66 -3.85
CA TRP A 3 4.57 9.94 -2.86
C TRP A 3 4.11 11.40 -2.85
N VAL A 4 5.07 12.35 -2.89
CA VAL A 4 4.77 13.79 -2.91
C VAL A 4 3.82 14.17 -4.05
N ASN A 5 4.06 13.65 -5.26
CA ASN A 5 3.20 13.92 -6.42
C ASN A 5 1.79 13.34 -6.23
N ILE A 6 1.66 12.17 -5.59
CA ILE A 6 0.35 11.55 -5.33
C ILE A 6 -0.47 12.43 -4.39
N ARG A 7 0.17 13.03 -3.38
CA ARG A 7 -0.51 13.95 -2.45
C ARG A 7 -1.04 15.19 -3.17
N ASP A 8 -0.29 15.72 -4.13
CA ASP A 8 -0.71 16.89 -4.92
C ASP A 8 -1.90 16.58 -5.83
N VAL A 9 -1.95 15.37 -6.41
CA VAL A 9 -3.03 14.95 -7.32
C VAL A 9 -4.28 14.50 -6.56
N TYR A 10 -4.11 13.85 -5.40
CA TYR A 10 -5.18 13.26 -4.61
C TYR A 10 -5.16 13.77 -3.16
N PRO A 11 -5.41 15.06 -2.88
CA PRO A 11 -5.35 15.59 -1.52
C PRO A 11 -6.46 15.03 -0.62
N GLU A 12 -6.09 14.65 0.61
CA GLU A 12 -7.02 14.15 1.66
C GLU A 12 -7.87 12.94 1.24
N ARG A 13 -7.27 12.00 0.49
CA ARG A 13 -7.92 10.77 0.02
C ARG A 13 -7.21 9.52 0.52
N TRP A 14 -7.94 8.42 0.54
CA TRP A 14 -7.38 7.08 0.65
C TRP A 14 -7.03 6.58 -0.74
N VAL A 15 -5.79 6.14 -0.94
CA VAL A 15 -5.31 5.62 -2.23
C VAL A 15 -4.89 4.17 -2.07
N LEU A 16 -5.38 3.31 -2.98
CA LEU A 16 -4.82 1.99 -3.21
C LEU A 16 -3.70 2.14 -4.23
N VAL A 17 -2.49 1.76 -3.85
CA VAL A 17 -1.30 1.87 -4.70
C VAL A 17 -0.65 0.51 -4.89
N GLU A 18 0.02 0.36 -6.02
CA GLU A 18 0.97 -0.70 -6.29
C GLU A 18 2.39 -0.15 -6.21
N ALA A 19 3.27 -0.81 -5.47
CA ALA A 19 4.69 -0.53 -5.49
C ALA A 19 5.31 -1.08 -6.79
N LEU A 20 5.92 -0.19 -7.58
CA LEU A 20 6.62 -0.55 -8.81
C LEU A 20 8.12 -0.75 -8.56
N ALA A 21 8.68 0.04 -7.65
CA ALA A 21 10.05 -0.08 -7.19
C ALA A 21 10.10 0.17 -5.68
N ALA A 22 10.63 -0.79 -4.93
CA ALA A 22 10.81 -0.69 -3.50
C ALA A 22 12.02 -1.52 -3.05
N HIS A 23 12.69 -1.04 -2.00
CA HIS A 23 13.79 -1.75 -1.38
C HIS A 23 13.55 -1.88 0.12
N SER A 24 14.11 -2.92 0.73
CA SER A 24 14.00 -3.17 2.16
C SER A 24 15.35 -2.97 2.83
N ASN A 25 15.37 -2.23 3.93
CA ASN A 25 16.56 -2.07 4.77
C ASN A 25 16.13 -2.03 6.24
N ASN A 26 16.77 -2.82 7.11
CA ASN A 26 16.50 -2.86 8.54
C ASN A 26 15.00 -2.99 8.91
N HIS A 27 14.29 -3.94 8.28
CA HIS A 27 12.84 -4.16 8.46
C HIS A 27 11.94 -2.99 8.05
N LYS A 28 12.48 -2.01 7.32
CA LYS A 28 11.73 -0.91 6.73
C LYS A 28 11.68 -1.10 5.22
N ARG A 29 10.49 -1.06 4.65
CA ARG A 29 10.25 -1.07 3.21
C ARG A 29 10.14 0.39 2.75
N THR A 30 11.05 0.79 1.87
CA THR A 30 11.05 2.10 1.24
C THR A 30 10.51 1.95 -0.17
N ILE A 31 9.41 2.64 -0.48
CA ILE A 31 8.80 2.63 -1.81
C ILE A 31 9.34 3.84 -2.59
N GLU A 32 10.10 3.58 -3.65
CA GLU A 32 10.69 4.61 -4.51
C GLU A 32 9.69 5.08 -5.56
N GLU A 33 9.00 4.12 -6.19
CA GLU A 33 7.99 4.37 -7.19
C GLU A 33 6.75 3.54 -6.94
N MET A 34 5.60 4.19 -7.08
CA MET A 34 4.29 3.55 -6.97
C MET A 34 3.33 4.05 -8.05
N SER A 35 2.29 3.28 -8.31
CA SER A 35 1.16 3.66 -9.17
C SER A 35 -0.12 3.68 -8.36
N VAL A 36 -0.93 4.73 -8.52
CA VAL A 36 -2.28 4.77 -7.94
C VAL A 36 -3.20 3.89 -8.79
N ILE A 37 -3.87 2.93 -8.17
CA ILE A 37 -4.86 2.08 -8.82
C ILE A 37 -6.23 2.74 -8.73
N CYS A 38 -6.61 3.20 -7.53
CA CYS A 38 -7.88 3.84 -7.24
C CYS A 38 -7.76 4.72 -5.98
N GLU A 39 -8.65 5.71 -5.89
CA GLU A 39 -8.84 6.64 -4.78
C GLU A 39 -10.23 6.48 -4.15
N TYR A 40 -10.32 6.80 -2.85
CA TYR A 40 -11.51 6.62 -2.05
C TYR A 40 -11.63 7.70 -0.97
N ASP A 41 -12.86 8.05 -0.62
CA ASP A 41 -13.16 8.90 0.55
C ASP A 41 -13.20 8.12 1.86
N ASN A 42 -13.42 6.81 1.79
CA ASN A 42 -13.61 5.97 2.96
C ASN A 42 -12.60 4.81 2.99
N PRO A 43 -11.87 4.62 4.10
CA PRO A 43 -10.89 3.54 4.21
C PRO A 43 -11.52 2.16 4.03
N LYS A 44 -12.80 1.97 4.38
CA LYS A 44 -13.50 0.69 4.22
C LYS A 44 -13.52 0.25 2.76
N TYR A 45 -13.75 1.17 1.82
CA TYR A 45 -13.79 0.85 0.39
C TYR A 45 -12.39 0.60 -0.19
N ALA A 46 -11.38 1.35 0.28
CA ALA A 46 -9.98 1.11 -0.07
C ALA A 46 -9.54 -0.30 0.34
N TRP A 47 -9.80 -0.68 1.59
CA TRP A 47 -9.47 -2.02 2.09
C TRP A 47 -10.29 -3.14 1.43
N ALA A 48 -11.56 -2.91 1.10
CA ALA A 48 -12.34 -3.89 0.35
C ALA A 48 -11.74 -4.15 -1.04
N SER A 49 -11.33 -3.09 -1.74
CA SER A 49 -10.71 -3.18 -3.06
C SER A 49 -9.33 -3.83 -3.00
N TYR A 50 -8.51 -3.47 -2.00
CA TYR A 50 -7.25 -4.15 -1.69
C TYR A 50 -7.45 -5.66 -1.55
N LYS A 51 -8.39 -6.11 -0.70
CA LYS A 51 -8.64 -7.54 -0.47
C LYS A 51 -9.07 -8.27 -1.73
N LYS A 52 -9.91 -7.64 -2.55
CA LYS A 52 -10.38 -8.21 -3.82
C LYS A 52 -9.21 -8.40 -4.78
N LEU A 53 -8.38 -7.37 -4.95
CA LEU A 53 -7.25 -7.38 -5.87
C LEU A 53 -6.13 -8.31 -5.41
N HIS A 54 -5.77 -8.28 -4.13
CA HIS A 54 -4.79 -9.19 -3.55
C HIS A 54 -5.23 -10.66 -3.64
N ARG A 55 -6.54 -10.94 -3.61
CA ARG A 55 -7.05 -12.31 -3.81
C ARG A 55 -6.86 -12.79 -5.26
N SER A 56 -7.08 -11.92 -6.24
CA SER A 56 -6.91 -12.27 -7.66
C SER A 56 -5.45 -12.25 -8.10
N GLU A 57 -4.65 -11.35 -7.56
CA GLU A 57 -3.27 -11.08 -7.97
C GLU A 57 -2.34 -10.96 -6.74
N PRO A 58 -2.14 -12.05 -5.98
CA PRO A 58 -1.38 -12.04 -4.72
C PRO A 58 0.11 -11.72 -4.89
N ALA A 59 0.64 -11.76 -6.11
CA ALA A 59 2.02 -11.42 -6.41
C ALA A 59 2.27 -9.91 -6.45
N ARG A 60 1.20 -9.10 -6.56
CA ARG A 60 1.32 -7.63 -6.60
C ARG A 60 1.57 -7.07 -5.21
N GLU A 61 2.52 -6.15 -5.12
CA GLU A 61 2.85 -5.47 -3.89
C GLU A 61 1.94 -4.25 -3.73
N LEU A 62 0.86 -4.44 -2.97
CA LEU A 62 -0.22 -3.46 -2.82
C LEU A 62 -0.18 -2.80 -1.44
N TYR A 63 -0.53 -1.51 -1.39
CA TYR A 63 -0.66 -0.75 -0.15
C TYR A 63 -1.87 0.18 -0.18
N VAL A 64 -2.42 0.46 1.00
CA VAL A 64 -3.44 1.49 1.20
C VAL A 64 -2.83 2.60 2.05
N PHE A 65 -2.78 3.81 1.50
CA PHE A 65 -2.26 4.99 2.19
C PHE A 65 -3.31 6.10 2.24
N TYR A 66 -3.14 7.00 3.21
CA TYR A 66 -3.90 8.24 3.30
C TYR A 66 -3.00 9.41 2.90
N THR A 67 -3.39 10.18 1.89
CA THR A 67 -2.56 11.25 1.30
C THR A 67 -2.47 12.51 2.17
N GLY A 68 -3.29 12.61 3.21
CA GLY A 68 -3.10 13.62 4.26
C GLY A 68 -1.80 13.41 5.05
N ASN A 69 -1.23 12.20 5.03
CA ASN A 69 0.04 11.92 5.69
C ASN A 69 1.22 12.46 4.86
N GLU A 70 2.07 13.27 5.48
CA GLU A 70 3.24 13.84 4.80
C GLU A 70 4.24 12.80 4.34
N CYS A 71 4.48 11.81 5.19
CA CYS A 71 5.37 10.69 4.94
C CYS A 71 4.62 9.37 5.09
N ILE A 72 5.08 8.36 4.35
CA ILE A 72 4.65 6.97 4.50
C ILE A 72 5.79 6.16 5.09
N GLU A 73 5.44 5.25 6.01
CA GLU A 73 6.37 4.30 6.58
C GLU A 73 5.75 2.90 6.50
N VAL A 74 6.48 1.98 5.90
CA VAL A 74 6.09 0.57 5.82
C VAL A 74 7.11 -0.24 6.61
N ILE A 75 6.65 -0.89 7.67
CA ILE A 75 7.46 -1.76 8.50
C ILE A 75 7.18 -3.20 8.08
N GLU A 76 8.21 -3.92 7.65
CA GLU A 76 8.13 -5.34 7.38
C GLU A 76 8.13 -6.10 8.69
N GLN A 77 6.97 -6.64 9.07
CA GLN A 77 6.90 -7.58 10.19
C GLN A 77 6.99 -9.00 9.64
N PRO A 78 8.11 -9.72 9.86
CA PRO A 78 8.20 -11.13 9.49
C PRO A 78 7.13 -11.90 10.28
N PHE A 79 6.16 -12.45 9.56
CA PHE A 79 5.08 -13.22 10.17
C PHE A 79 5.58 -14.63 10.49
N SER A 80 6.03 -14.84 11.74
CA SER A 80 6.33 -16.17 12.29
C SER A 80 5.06 -16.84 12.83
N GLY A 81 4.09 -17.11 11.97
CA GLY A 81 2.88 -17.86 12.34
C GLY A 81 2.91 -19.26 11.75
N ILE A 82 2.80 -20.28 12.61
CA ILE A 82 2.40 -21.62 12.19
C ILE A 82 0.98 -21.48 11.65
N ARG A 83 0.81 -21.58 10.32
CA ARG A 83 -0.52 -21.87 9.76
C ARG A 83 -0.87 -23.27 10.26
N GLY A 84 -1.69 -23.34 11.31
CA GLY A 84 -2.25 -24.59 11.77
C GLY A 84 -2.84 -25.32 10.57
N LEU A 85 -2.32 -26.53 10.32
CA LEU A 85 -2.97 -27.53 9.49
C LEU A 85 -4.41 -27.64 9.98
N GLN A 86 -5.37 -27.39 9.09
CA GLN A 86 -6.74 -27.82 9.27
C GLN A 86 -6.87 -29.26 8.77
#